data_AF-A0A955HK33-F1
#
_entry.id   AF-A0A955HK33-F1
#
_cell.length_a   1.000
_cell.length_b   1.000
_cell.length_c   1.000
_cell.angle_alpha   90.00
_cell.angle_beta   90.00
_cell.angle_gamma   90.00
#
_symmetry.space_group_name_H-M   'P 1'
#
loop_
_entity.id
_entity.type
_entity.pdbx_description
1 polymer ?
#
loop_
_entity_poly.entity_id
_entity_poly.type
_entity_poly.pdbx_seq_one_letter_code
_entity_poly.pdbx_strand_id
1 'polypeptide(L)'
;MDFTDEGHALSRTGFSQTEAVDNGHSLSNQGTKVMFCNGPDLGVITAVNPLVITTLRTGLNIRPVSYAERGGEVWWSNGEESGRCNSDNSDHPWTVPAPLDIVSVVAGTGTLPIGTYRVCITHSMTNGEESHASTIETLTLTSPGSVDVTLPTATTGTDNFNVYVSRANDDIMQRYSTVSAATS
;
A
#
# COMPACT_ATOMS: atom_id res chain seq x y z
N MET A 1 32.69 28.66 -18.26
CA MET A 1 34.07 29.04 -17.97
C MET A 1 34.20 30.35 -18.69
N ASP A 2 34.29 31.43 -17.93
CA ASP A 2 34.33 32.77 -18.50
C ASP A 2 35.78 33.24 -18.44
N PHE A 3 36.24 33.97 -19.45
CA PHE A 3 37.59 34.49 -19.49
C PHE A 3 37.53 36.00 -19.31
N THR A 4 38.35 36.52 -18.40
CA THR A 4 38.52 37.97 -18.27
C THR A 4 39.25 38.53 -19.49
N ASP A 5 39.13 39.85 -19.72
CA ASP A 5 39.86 40.56 -20.78
C ASP A 5 41.40 40.49 -20.60
N GLU A 6 41.86 40.05 -19.43
CA GLU A 6 43.26 39.79 -19.08
C GLU A 6 43.68 38.32 -19.30
N GLY A 7 42.78 37.47 -19.79
CA GLY A 7 43.07 36.07 -20.12
C GLY A 7 42.96 35.08 -18.95
N HIS A 8 42.53 35.52 -17.76
CA HIS A 8 42.29 34.61 -16.64
C HIS A 8 41.00 33.81 -16.84
N ALA A 9 41.09 32.48 -16.66
CA ALA A 9 39.93 31.60 -16.61
C ALA A 9 39.22 31.75 -15.26
N LEU A 10 37.99 32.25 -15.29
CA LEU A 10 37.08 32.26 -14.15
C LEU A 10 36.19 31.01 -14.18
N SER A 11 36.24 30.24 -13.09
CA SER A 11 35.15 29.32 -12.77
C SER A 11 33.99 30.16 -12.21
N ARG A 12 32.75 29.81 -12.57
CA ARG A 12 31.56 30.45 -11.99
C ARG A 12 31.60 30.27 -10.47
N THR A 13 31.33 31.32 -9.69
CA THR A 13 31.13 31.18 -8.25
C THR A 13 29.96 30.22 -8.07
N GLY A 14 30.22 29.02 -7.53
CA GLY A 14 29.17 28.05 -7.26
C GLY A 14 28.13 28.66 -6.33
N PHE A 15 26.87 28.26 -6.47
CA PHE A 15 25.84 28.64 -5.51
C PHE A 15 25.99 27.77 -4.25
N SER A 16 26.15 28.40 -3.09
CA SER A 16 26.09 27.75 -1.78
C SER A 16 24.77 28.11 -1.10
N GLN A 17 23.65 27.62 -1.65
CA GLN A 17 22.41 27.62 -0.87
C GLN A 17 22.44 26.39 0.02
N THR A 18 22.49 26.63 1.32
CA THR A 18 22.45 25.60 2.35
C THR A 18 21.21 25.84 3.19
N GLU A 19 20.25 24.93 3.11
CA GLU A 19 19.16 24.85 4.08
C GLU A 19 19.57 23.82 5.13
N ALA A 20 19.67 24.25 6.39
CA ALA A 20 20.01 23.34 7.48
C ALA A 20 18.81 22.45 7.82
N VAL A 21 19.06 21.14 7.99
CA VAL A 21 18.04 20.20 8.46
C VAL A 21 18.60 19.39 9.63
N ASP A 22 18.03 19.62 10.82
CA ASP A 22 18.62 19.17 12.08
C ASP A 22 18.52 17.66 12.34
N ASN A 23 17.77 16.89 11.55
CA ASN A 23 17.70 15.42 11.63
C ASN A 23 17.57 14.75 10.25
N GLY A 24 18.18 15.35 9.24
CA GLY A 24 18.12 14.84 7.88
C GLY A 24 18.93 13.55 7.69
N HIS A 25 18.30 12.51 7.15
CA HIS A 25 18.98 11.27 6.79
C HIS A 25 18.35 10.59 5.58
N SER A 26 19.02 9.53 5.09
CA SER A 26 18.51 8.68 4.01
C SER A 26 18.04 9.46 2.78
N LEU A 27 18.81 10.48 2.39
CA LEU A 27 18.60 11.19 1.13
C LEU A 27 18.95 10.26 -0.03
N SER A 28 18.03 10.08 -0.98
CA SER A 28 18.29 9.28 -2.18
C SER A 28 17.58 9.83 -3.41
N ASN A 29 18.29 9.85 -4.54
CA ASN A 29 17.68 10.10 -5.84
C ASN A 29 17.16 8.78 -6.41
N GLN A 30 15.85 8.69 -6.61
CA GLN A 30 15.12 7.53 -7.11
C GLN A 30 14.44 7.88 -8.45
N GLY A 31 15.23 8.36 -9.41
CA GLY A 31 14.75 8.73 -10.74
C GLY A 31 14.10 10.11 -10.76
N THR A 32 12.77 10.16 -10.83
CA THR A 32 12.01 11.43 -10.83
C THR A 32 11.72 11.97 -9.44
N LYS A 33 12.04 11.20 -8.38
CA LYS A 33 11.78 11.57 -6.99
C LYS A 33 13.08 11.63 -6.21
N VAL A 34 13.21 12.65 -5.37
CA VAL A 34 14.29 12.73 -4.37
C VAL A 34 13.67 12.46 -3.01
N MET A 35 13.95 11.29 -2.47
CA MET A 35 13.44 10.83 -1.18
C MET A 35 14.35 11.31 -0.06
N PHE A 36 13.76 11.59 1.09
CA PHE A 36 14.46 12.12 2.25
C PHE A 36 13.69 11.82 3.54
N CYS A 37 14.40 11.57 4.64
CA CYS A 37 13.80 11.51 5.97
C CYS A 37 14.30 12.66 6.85
N ASN A 38 13.40 13.25 7.63
CA ASN A 38 13.71 14.20 8.68
C ASN A 38 13.21 13.67 10.01
N GLY A 39 14.09 13.08 10.81
CA GLY A 39 13.68 12.34 12.01
C GLY A 39 12.67 11.24 11.66
N PRO A 40 11.44 11.24 12.23
CA PRO A 40 10.43 10.21 11.95
C PRO A 40 9.63 10.44 10.66
N ASP A 41 9.90 11.54 9.93
CA ASP A 41 9.08 11.94 8.78
C ASP A 41 9.78 11.62 7.47
N LEU A 42 9.19 10.73 6.68
CA LEU A 42 9.60 10.43 5.30
C LEU A 42 8.89 11.39 4.35
N GLY A 43 9.63 11.92 3.36
CA GLY A 43 9.08 12.83 2.37
C GLY A 43 9.81 12.83 1.03
N VAL A 44 9.23 13.58 0.09
CA VAL A 44 9.76 13.82 -1.25
C VAL A 44 10.13 15.29 -1.36
N ILE A 45 11.38 15.58 -1.72
CA ILE A 45 11.81 16.95 -2.04
C ILE A 45 11.20 17.33 -3.39
N THR A 46 10.33 18.34 -3.41
CA THR A 46 9.61 18.81 -4.61
C THR A 46 10.10 20.17 -5.11
N ALA A 47 10.80 20.94 -4.26
CA ALA A 47 11.57 22.11 -4.67
C ALA A 47 12.81 22.25 -3.79
N VAL A 48 13.87 22.85 -4.33
CA VAL A 48 15.13 23.09 -3.62
C VAL A 48 15.44 24.58 -3.42
N ASN A 49 14.62 25.47 -3.98
CA ASN A 49 14.73 26.91 -3.78
C ASN A 49 13.35 27.60 -3.89
N PRO A 50 12.65 27.83 -2.77
CA PRO A 50 12.98 27.37 -1.42
C PRO A 50 12.90 25.82 -1.32
N LEU A 51 13.50 25.24 -0.28
CA LEU A 51 13.34 23.82 0.00
C LEU A 51 11.87 23.53 0.36
N VAL A 52 11.22 22.66 -0.41
CA VAL A 52 9.87 22.19 -0.17
C VAL A 52 9.89 20.67 -0.15
N ILE A 53 9.34 20.10 0.93
CA ILE A 53 9.22 18.67 1.14
C ILE A 53 7.73 18.34 1.23
N THR A 54 7.26 17.46 0.35
CA THR A 54 5.95 16.83 0.50
C THR A 54 6.11 15.66 1.47
N THR A 55 5.50 15.77 2.65
CA THR A 55 5.46 14.68 3.62
C THR A 55 4.72 13.48 3.02
N LEU A 56 5.36 12.32 3.06
CA LEU A 56 4.80 11.06 2.61
C LEU A 56 4.20 10.29 3.80
N ARG A 57 4.99 10.10 4.87
CA ARG A 57 4.57 9.39 6.08
C ARG A 57 5.26 9.98 7.30
N THR A 58 4.54 10.06 8.41
CA THR A 58 5.04 10.57 9.69
C THR A 58 5.12 9.47 10.72
N GLY A 59 5.93 9.68 11.77
CA GLY A 59 5.93 8.79 12.93
C GLY A 59 6.66 7.46 12.73
N LEU A 60 7.56 7.38 11.75
CA LEU A 60 8.41 6.22 11.55
C LEU A 60 9.39 6.04 12.72
N ASN A 61 9.76 4.79 13.00
CA ASN A 61 10.92 4.52 13.83
C ASN A 61 12.17 5.06 13.13
N ILE A 62 12.97 5.84 13.87
CA ILE A 62 14.15 6.54 13.33
C ILE A 62 15.25 5.52 13.05
N ARG A 63 15.27 5.04 11.82
CA ARG A 63 16.18 4.02 11.28
C ARG A 63 16.57 4.39 9.85
N PRO A 64 17.74 3.95 9.35
CA PRO A 64 18.10 4.16 7.96
C PRO A 64 17.04 3.58 7.02
N VAL A 65 16.56 4.41 6.09
CA VAL A 65 15.60 4.01 5.06
C VAL A 65 16.35 3.67 3.77
N SER A 66 15.98 2.55 3.18
CA SER A 66 16.43 2.12 1.85
C SER A 66 15.29 2.27 0.84
N TYR A 67 15.64 2.55 -0.41
CA TYR A 67 14.68 2.83 -1.48
C TYR A 67 14.98 2.02 -2.74
N ALA A 68 13.94 1.71 -3.51
CA ALA A 68 14.04 1.15 -4.85
C ALA A 68 12.97 1.78 -5.75
N GLU A 69 13.39 2.38 -6.87
CA GLU A 69 12.45 2.85 -7.89
C GLU A 69 12.06 1.69 -8.78
N ARG A 70 10.76 1.55 -9.04
CA ARG A 70 10.24 0.60 -10.02
C ARG A 70 8.90 1.08 -10.56
N GLY A 71 8.83 1.29 -11.86
CA GLY A 71 7.57 1.57 -12.55
C GLY A 71 6.95 2.94 -12.20
N GLY A 72 7.77 3.92 -11.82
CA GLY A 72 7.29 5.25 -11.40
C GLY A 72 6.87 5.34 -9.93
N GLU A 73 6.99 4.23 -9.20
CA GLU A 73 6.82 4.15 -7.75
C GLU A 73 8.18 4.03 -7.06
N VAL A 74 8.27 4.54 -5.84
CA VAL A 74 9.46 4.35 -5.00
C VAL A 74 9.10 3.54 -3.78
N TRP A 75 9.58 2.31 -3.76
CA TRP A 75 9.42 1.36 -2.67
C TRP A 75 10.46 1.66 -1.60
N TRP A 76 10.04 1.69 -0.34
CA TRP A 76 10.91 2.04 0.77
C TRP A 76 10.72 1.12 1.98
N SER A 77 11.77 0.94 2.76
CA SER A 77 11.71 0.28 4.07
C SER A 77 12.83 0.74 5.00
N ASN A 78 12.54 0.81 6.29
CA ASN A 78 13.52 1.04 7.36
C ASN A 78 13.88 -0.26 8.13
N GLY A 79 13.41 -1.41 7.62
CA GLY A 79 13.56 -2.74 8.22
C GLY A 79 12.48 -3.13 9.23
N GLU A 80 11.62 -2.21 9.65
CA GLU A 80 10.48 -2.45 10.55
C GLU A 80 9.15 -2.02 9.90
N GLU A 81 9.20 -0.92 9.18
CA GLU A 81 8.12 -0.31 8.44
C GLU A 81 8.48 -0.29 6.95
N SER A 82 7.44 -0.30 6.12
CA SER A 82 7.57 -0.28 4.67
C SER A 82 6.37 0.37 4.00
N GLY A 83 6.58 0.79 2.76
CA GLY A 83 5.57 1.41 1.94
C GLY A 83 6.12 1.80 0.58
N ARG A 84 5.26 2.35 -0.26
CA ARG A 84 5.63 2.89 -1.56
C ARG A 84 5.11 4.31 -1.69
N CYS A 85 5.90 5.13 -2.38
CA CYS A 85 5.52 6.44 -2.85
C CYS A 85 5.05 6.30 -4.30
N ASN A 86 3.77 6.56 -4.56
CA ASN A 86 3.23 6.52 -5.92
C ASN A 86 3.69 7.72 -6.75
N SER A 87 3.39 7.69 -8.05
CA SER A 87 3.82 8.72 -9.01
C SER A 87 3.37 10.14 -8.62
N ASP A 88 2.24 10.29 -7.94
CA ASP A 88 1.65 11.52 -7.40
C ASP A 88 2.15 11.94 -6.01
N ASN A 89 3.12 11.21 -5.45
CA ASN A 89 3.65 11.37 -4.08
C ASN A 89 2.67 10.96 -2.97
N SER A 90 1.67 10.13 -3.25
CA SER A 90 0.85 9.51 -2.21
C SER A 90 1.55 8.31 -1.57
N ASP A 91 1.28 8.11 -0.29
CA ASP A 91 1.78 6.98 0.49
C ASP A 91 0.84 5.78 0.40
N HIS A 92 1.42 4.61 0.15
CA HIS A 92 0.68 3.35 0.06
C HIS A 92 1.46 2.21 0.73
N PRO A 93 0.76 1.18 1.23
CA PRO A 93 1.43 -0.04 1.69
C PRO A 93 2.03 -0.80 0.50
N TRP A 94 3.01 -1.67 0.77
CA TRP A 94 3.57 -2.60 -0.23
C TRP A 94 2.55 -3.63 -0.72
N THR A 95 1.60 -3.96 0.15
CA THR A 95 0.57 -4.96 -0.11
C THR A 95 -0.77 -4.40 0.32
N VAL A 96 -1.84 -4.78 -0.37
CA VAL A 96 -3.20 -4.46 0.06
C VAL A 96 -3.39 -4.94 1.52
N PRO A 97 -3.88 -4.08 2.43
CA PRO A 97 -4.18 -4.49 3.80
C PRO A 97 -5.12 -5.70 3.83
N ALA A 98 -4.76 -6.74 4.57
CA ALA A 98 -5.60 -7.93 4.70
C ALA A 98 -6.94 -7.61 5.40
N PRO A 99 -8.02 -8.34 5.08
CA PRO A 99 -9.26 -8.27 5.82
C PRO A 99 -9.09 -8.89 7.20
N LEU A 100 -9.97 -8.48 8.12
CA LEU A 100 -10.23 -9.23 9.34
C LEU A 100 -10.94 -10.55 8.99
N ASP A 101 -11.08 -11.42 9.99
CA ASP A 101 -11.84 -12.66 9.82
C ASP A 101 -13.33 -12.38 9.58
N ILE A 102 -13.98 -13.32 8.89
CA ILE A 102 -15.42 -13.27 8.59
C ILE A 102 -16.20 -13.26 9.91
N VAL A 103 -17.20 -12.38 10.02
CA VAL A 103 -17.98 -12.21 11.26
C VAL A 103 -18.90 -13.42 11.50
N SER A 104 -19.54 -13.91 10.45
CA SER A 104 -20.34 -15.14 10.52
C SER A 104 -20.57 -15.76 9.13
N VAL A 105 -20.72 -17.09 9.12
CA VAL A 105 -21.15 -17.88 7.96
C VAL A 105 -22.29 -18.79 8.42
N VAL A 106 -23.48 -18.61 7.86
CA VAL A 106 -24.68 -19.33 8.29
C VAL A 106 -25.48 -19.86 7.10
N ALA A 107 -26.28 -20.91 7.34
CA ALA A 107 -27.18 -21.44 6.33
C ALA A 107 -28.43 -20.56 6.21
N GLY A 108 -28.81 -20.23 4.98
CA GLY A 108 -30.02 -19.47 4.66
C GLY A 108 -30.92 -20.18 3.66
N THR A 109 -31.88 -19.42 3.12
CA THR A 109 -32.84 -19.93 2.13
C THR A 109 -32.23 -19.84 0.73
N GLY A 110 -32.20 -20.95 -0.01
CA GLY A 110 -31.62 -20.97 -1.35
C GLY A 110 -31.71 -22.33 -2.02
N THR A 111 -30.93 -22.50 -3.09
CA THR A 111 -30.95 -23.72 -3.93
C THR A 111 -29.58 -24.38 -4.06
N LEU A 112 -28.58 -23.97 -3.26
CA LEU A 112 -27.29 -24.64 -3.22
C LEU A 112 -27.48 -26.09 -2.73
N PRO A 113 -26.82 -27.07 -3.37
CA PRO A 113 -26.88 -28.46 -2.93
C PRO A 113 -26.40 -28.67 -1.49
N ILE A 114 -26.75 -29.82 -0.92
CA ILE A 114 -26.17 -30.25 0.36
C ILE A 114 -24.66 -30.48 0.23
N GLY A 115 -23.93 -30.25 1.32
CA GLY A 115 -22.50 -30.49 1.38
C GLY A 115 -21.76 -29.44 2.20
N THR A 116 -20.46 -29.64 2.31
CA THR A 116 -19.57 -28.71 3.02
C THR A 116 -19.02 -27.67 2.06
N TYR A 117 -19.20 -26.41 2.43
CA TYR A 117 -18.71 -25.23 1.71
C TYR A 117 -17.60 -24.59 2.53
N ARG A 118 -16.58 -24.09 1.84
CA ARG A 118 -15.51 -23.27 2.41
C ARG A 118 -15.67 -21.84 1.90
N VAL A 119 -15.45 -20.86 2.76
CA VAL A 119 -15.58 -19.43 2.46
C VAL A 119 -14.35 -18.70 2.97
N CYS A 120 -13.78 -17.81 2.17
CA CYS A 120 -12.80 -16.83 2.64
C CYS A 120 -12.99 -15.51 1.89
N ILE A 121 -12.38 -14.45 2.42
CA ILE A 121 -12.43 -13.12 1.82
C ILE A 121 -11.02 -12.56 1.64
N THR A 122 -10.84 -11.73 0.63
CA THR A 122 -9.65 -10.87 0.47
C THR A 122 -10.12 -9.43 0.32
N HIS A 123 -9.23 -8.46 0.50
CA HIS A 123 -9.44 -7.12 0.03
C HIS A 123 -8.85 -6.93 -1.36
N SER A 124 -9.45 -6.04 -2.15
CA SER A 124 -8.85 -5.56 -3.39
C SER A 124 -8.96 -4.05 -3.54
N MET A 125 -8.06 -3.50 -4.36
CA MET A 125 -8.02 -2.10 -4.73
C MET A 125 -8.45 -1.92 -6.20
N THR A 126 -8.85 -0.71 -6.56
CA THR A 126 -9.31 -0.33 -7.90
C THR A 126 -8.22 -0.52 -8.97
N ASN A 127 -6.95 -0.51 -8.56
CA ASN A 127 -5.81 -0.81 -9.43
C ASN A 127 -5.60 -2.31 -9.70
N GLY A 128 -6.45 -3.18 -9.14
CA GLY A 128 -6.42 -4.63 -9.36
C GLY A 128 -5.54 -5.42 -8.40
N GLU A 129 -4.86 -4.76 -7.44
CA GLU A 129 -4.12 -5.47 -6.39
C GLU A 129 -5.07 -6.15 -5.41
N GLU A 130 -4.63 -7.27 -4.85
CA GLU A 130 -5.40 -8.11 -3.93
C GLU A 130 -4.55 -8.54 -2.73
N SER A 131 -5.18 -8.60 -1.56
CA SER A 131 -4.51 -9.00 -0.31
C SER A 131 -4.38 -10.52 -0.17
N HIS A 132 -3.72 -10.96 0.90
CA HIS A 132 -3.90 -12.33 1.39
C HIS A 132 -5.35 -12.58 1.84
N ALA A 133 -5.76 -13.84 1.86
CA ALA A 133 -7.09 -14.25 2.30
C ALA A 133 -7.23 -14.18 3.83
N SER A 134 -8.46 -14.01 4.30
CA SER A 134 -8.84 -14.26 5.69
C SER A 134 -8.68 -15.75 6.06
N THR A 135 -8.91 -16.07 7.33
CA THR A 135 -9.17 -17.45 7.73
C THR A 135 -10.30 -18.06 6.88
N ILE A 136 -10.16 -19.35 6.55
CA ILE A 136 -11.18 -20.09 5.80
C ILE A 136 -12.23 -20.60 6.78
N GLU A 137 -13.46 -20.12 6.60
CA GLU A 137 -14.63 -20.60 7.31
C GLU A 137 -15.25 -21.80 6.61
N THR A 138 -15.90 -22.67 7.37
CA THR A 138 -16.56 -23.88 6.84
C THR A 138 -18.00 -23.97 7.31
N LEU A 139 -18.92 -24.23 6.37
CA LEU A 139 -20.34 -24.45 6.63
C LEU A 139 -20.83 -25.72 5.95
N THR A 140 -21.50 -26.60 6.70
CA THR A 140 -22.16 -27.78 6.14
C THR A 140 -23.65 -27.53 5.98
N LEU A 141 -24.15 -27.58 4.74
CA LEU A 141 -25.57 -27.57 4.43
C LEU A 141 -26.13 -28.99 4.52
N THR A 142 -27.07 -29.22 5.44
CA THR A 142 -27.77 -30.51 5.63
C THR A 142 -29.07 -30.63 4.81
N SER A 143 -29.51 -29.52 4.22
CA SER A 143 -30.61 -29.44 3.26
C SER A 143 -30.29 -28.35 2.22
N PRO A 144 -30.92 -28.35 1.02
CA PRO A 144 -30.68 -27.29 0.04
C PRO A 144 -30.93 -25.89 0.63
N GLY A 145 -30.03 -24.94 0.36
CA GLY A 145 -30.07 -23.63 1.02
C GLY A 145 -29.15 -22.58 0.38
N SER A 146 -28.71 -21.59 1.19
CA SER A 146 -27.68 -20.61 0.83
C SER A 146 -26.55 -20.60 1.86
N VAL A 147 -25.41 -20.02 1.49
CA VAL A 147 -24.32 -19.69 2.40
C VAL A 147 -24.34 -18.17 2.58
N ASP A 148 -24.86 -17.72 3.71
CA ASP A 148 -24.99 -16.30 4.03
C ASP A 148 -23.77 -15.85 4.85
N VAL A 149 -23.10 -14.79 4.37
CA VAL A 149 -21.81 -14.32 4.91
C VAL A 149 -21.97 -12.90 5.45
N THR A 150 -21.57 -12.69 6.71
CA THR A 150 -21.45 -11.35 7.29
C THR A 150 -19.99 -10.90 7.23
N LEU A 151 -19.73 -9.87 6.42
CA LEU A 151 -18.39 -9.31 6.25
C LEU A 151 -17.98 -8.46 7.48
N PRO A 152 -16.68 -8.45 7.83
CA PRO A 152 -16.17 -7.53 8.85
C PRO A 152 -16.11 -6.10 8.31
N THR A 153 -15.81 -5.14 9.19
CA THR A 153 -15.43 -3.79 8.77
C THR A 153 -14.18 -3.85 7.89
N ALA A 154 -14.19 -3.11 6.79
CA ALA A 154 -13.04 -3.04 5.90
C ALA A 154 -11.84 -2.38 6.58
N THR A 155 -10.65 -2.89 6.27
CA THR A 155 -9.39 -2.26 6.72
C THR A 155 -9.17 -0.98 5.93
N THR A 156 -8.79 0.11 6.59
CA THR A 156 -8.52 1.40 5.93
C THR A 156 -7.55 1.26 4.75
N GLY A 157 -7.89 1.89 3.63
CA GLY A 157 -7.06 1.87 2.41
C GLY A 157 -7.39 0.73 1.45
N THR A 158 -8.59 0.13 1.54
CA THR A 158 -9.09 -0.87 0.60
C THR A 158 -10.42 -0.44 -0.03
N ASP A 159 -10.68 -0.88 -1.25
CA ASP A 159 -11.87 -0.45 -2.02
C ASP A 159 -12.99 -1.50 -1.99
N ASN A 160 -12.62 -2.79 -1.95
CA ASN A 160 -13.57 -3.89 -2.07
C ASN A 160 -13.17 -5.11 -1.23
N PHE A 161 -14.16 -5.94 -0.90
CA PHE A 161 -14.00 -7.35 -0.56
C PHE A 161 -14.19 -8.22 -1.79
N ASN A 162 -13.31 -9.20 -2.02
CA ASN A 162 -13.63 -10.34 -2.88
C ASN A 162 -14.03 -11.52 -2.00
N VAL A 163 -15.17 -12.12 -2.30
CA VAL A 163 -15.69 -13.30 -1.59
C VAL A 163 -15.41 -14.54 -2.42
N TYR A 164 -14.72 -15.50 -1.81
CA TYR A 164 -14.42 -16.78 -2.41
C TYR A 164 -15.22 -17.88 -1.72
N VAL A 165 -15.76 -18.80 -2.52
CA VAL A 165 -16.51 -19.96 -2.03
C VAL A 165 -16.12 -21.21 -2.82
N SER A 166 -16.04 -22.36 -2.15
CA SER A 166 -15.87 -23.65 -2.82
C SER A 166 -17.20 -24.16 -3.38
N ARG A 167 -17.13 -25.17 -4.25
CA ARG A 167 -18.30 -26.03 -4.50
C ARG A 167 -18.56 -26.95 -3.29
N ALA A 168 -19.73 -27.59 -3.28
CA ALA A 168 -20.09 -28.56 -2.26
C ALA A 168 -19.05 -29.70 -2.20
N ASN A 169 -18.46 -29.92 -1.02
CA ASN A 169 -17.44 -30.93 -0.73
C ASN A 169 -16.16 -30.78 -1.57
N ASP A 170 -15.87 -29.57 -2.05
CA ASP A 170 -14.68 -29.24 -2.85
C ASP A 170 -13.70 -28.41 -2.01
N ASP A 171 -12.40 -28.49 -2.29
CA ASP A 171 -11.34 -27.70 -1.68
C ASP A 171 -10.84 -26.56 -2.58
N ILE A 172 -11.33 -26.47 -3.81
CA ILE A 172 -11.01 -25.38 -4.73
C ILE A 172 -11.88 -24.16 -4.42
N MET A 173 -11.24 -23.08 -3.98
CA MET A 173 -11.88 -21.77 -3.78
C MET A 173 -12.04 -21.03 -5.10
N GLN A 174 -13.25 -20.52 -5.37
CA GLN A 174 -13.56 -19.73 -6.56
C GLN A 174 -14.14 -18.38 -6.16
N ARG A 175 -13.75 -17.30 -6.85
CA ARG A 175 -14.31 -15.97 -6.58
C ARG A 175 -15.78 -15.97 -6.97
N TYR A 176 -16.65 -15.77 -5.98
CA TYR A 176 -18.10 -15.67 -6.17
C TYR A 176 -18.55 -14.25 -6.49
N SER A 177 -18.06 -13.27 -5.72
CA SER A 177 -18.49 -11.88 -5.86
C SER A 177 -17.40 -10.89 -5.40
N THR A 178 -17.56 -9.65 -5.85
CA THR A 178 -16.83 -8.49 -5.33
C THR A 178 -17.86 -7.53 -4.75
N VAL A 179 -17.64 -7.09 -3.52
CA VAL A 179 -18.52 -6.20 -2.76
C VAL A 179 -17.72 -4.97 -2.39
N SER A 180 -18.27 -3.77 -2.64
CA SER A 180 -17.60 -2.53 -2.23
C SER A 180 -17.44 -2.48 -0.72
N ALA A 181 -16.24 -2.11 -0.25
CA ALA A 181 -16.01 -1.82 1.15
C ALA A 181 -16.85 -0.59 1.51
N ALA A 182 -17.89 -0.77 2.34
CA ALA A 182 -18.64 0.37 2.83
C ALA A 182 -17.68 1.29 3.60
N THR A 183 -17.56 2.54 3.16
CA THR A 183 -16.85 3.58 3.90
C THR A 183 -17.61 3.78 5.21
N SER A 184 -16.93 3.54 6.33
CA SER A 184 -17.43 3.89 7.67
C SER A 184 -17.39 5.40 7.85
#